data_AF-A0A354WIS5-F1
#
_entry.id   AF-A0A354WIS5-F1
#
_cell.length_a   1.000
_cell.length_b   1.000
_cell.length_c   1.000
_cell.angle_alpha   90.00
_cell.angle_beta   90.00
_cell.angle_gamma   90.00
#
_symmetry.space_group_name_H-M   'P 1'
#
loop_
_entity.id
_entity.type
_entity.pdbx_description
1 polymer ?
#
loop_
_entity_poly.entity_id
_entity_poly.type
_entity_poly.pdbx_seq_one_letter_code
_entity_poly.pdbx_strand_id
1 'polypeptide(L)'
;MINPLETGHQPSPRKKSQPQKPQPQTAKTPTKSGQQRRPTRRPQTAVLPAGKKSSPQTSKPKPSKPISRLWKKWIADGVAFTLLLGGTGLIGGCAWFSYQLIVNPDIGVWLNQFLPNWTQISLQRRDSILTLDEINQALKTEGLIVGKSLTLPTVDSRSKNVNDQKSTLPLNSLLVNSNAIVQQSNDLLIPILKTRKSSLAHPCEGGCQEIVQLRVYEAVQTPYQRQGSTEYYRLIQQLNTKGPAESFVIASLIGTESNQQGSNKPLPLTRLTQFKGKIPQQGVWFNLNSERVVGEKTVPYGQIIHYNPSQNYLSMMLEWKSAAGQQPIWQEVTGGKDPELLIEQTIGLEPQFSIYQVQPLKFIPNPIQLTAISLDETFLDNYNYRQALRLARSGLWSPALDLIKPLKKNIVSGNIANLRWSTVVQAQLDLIEFHAKITKAQAIAAWASPSQQVLASLIDGRWTEALEVLKNSPGNQQEIANLLRSNGGRIKNRLNAALLENPEQLELKTWGTLIIAAENGRNRAINWLDEQPKTDQKDRQEILELLLKSIE
;
A
#
# COMPACT_ATOMS: atom_id res chain seq x y z
N MET A 1 -10.31 -46.45 49.71
CA MET A 1 -9.27 -46.26 50.74
C MET A 1 -8.24 -45.27 50.18
N ILE A 2 -7.73 -44.38 51.03
CA ILE A 2 -6.64 -43.42 50.75
C ILE A 2 -7.03 -42.31 49.74
N ASN A 3 -6.43 -41.12 49.93
CA ASN A 3 -6.86 -39.82 49.39
C ASN A 3 -6.04 -39.37 48.15
N PRO A 4 -6.55 -38.38 47.38
CA PRO A 4 -5.83 -37.76 46.28
C PRO A 4 -4.77 -36.75 46.74
N LEU A 5 -3.85 -36.39 45.82
CA LEU A 5 -2.95 -35.25 45.97
C LEU A 5 -3.60 -33.97 45.42
N GLU A 6 -3.99 -33.07 46.33
CA GLU A 6 -4.28 -31.69 45.97
C GLU A 6 -3.00 -30.91 45.69
N THR A 7 -2.95 -30.15 44.60
CA THR A 7 -1.99 -29.05 44.42
C THR A 7 -2.74 -27.77 44.07
N GLY A 8 -3.33 -27.14 45.07
CA GLY A 8 -3.97 -25.84 44.91
C GLY A 8 -2.97 -24.77 44.44
N HIS A 9 -3.42 -23.87 43.57
CA HIS A 9 -2.69 -22.65 43.21
C HIS A 9 -3.57 -21.44 43.53
N GLN A 10 -3.32 -20.85 44.70
CA GLN A 10 -4.07 -19.71 45.22
C GLN A 10 -3.46 -18.41 44.67
N PRO A 11 -4.25 -17.51 44.05
CA PRO A 11 -3.71 -16.31 43.40
C PRO A 11 -3.23 -15.28 44.42
N SER A 12 -1.94 -14.96 44.39
CA SER A 12 -1.30 -13.95 45.27
C SER A 12 -1.76 -12.52 44.93
N PRO A 13 -1.97 -11.62 45.92
CA PRO A 13 -2.75 -10.39 45.73
C PRO A 13 -2.03 -9.25 45.01
N ARG A 14 -2.83 -8.40 44.34
CA ARG A 14 -2.42 -7.14 43.69
C ARG A 14 -1.66 -6.20 44.64
N LYS A 15 -0.39 -5.90 44.36
CA LYS A 15 0.26 -4.68 44.87
C LYS A 15 -0.19 -3.45 44.08
N LYS A 16 -0.60 -2.39 44.78
CA LYS A 16 -0.85 -1.07 44.21
C LYS A 16 0.41 -0.20 44.35
N SER A 17 0.91 0.33 43.23
CA SER A 17 1.91 1.41 43.18
C SER A 17 1.57 2.25 41.94
N GLN A 18 0.72 3.27 42.07
CA GLN A 18 1.05 4.68 42.33
C GLN A 18 1.94 5.36 41.27
N PRO A 19 1.63 6.62 40.89
CA PRO A 19 2.05 7.19 39.60
C PRO A 19 3.42 7.86 39.62
N GLN A 20 4.11 7.81 38.48
CA GLN A 20 5.27 8.66 38.22
C GLN A 20 4.82 10.11 37.94
N LYS A 21 5.39 11.08 38.67
CA LYS A 21 5.32 12.51 38.35
C LYS A 21 6.45 12.90 37.37
N PRO A 22 6.27 13.98 36.58
CA PRO A 22 7.21 14.34 35.51
C PRO A 22 8.51 14.96 36.03
N GLN A 23 9.59 14.78 35.26
CA GLN A 23 10.85 15.51 35.45
C GLN A 23 10.78 16.96 34.89
N PRO A 24 11.68 17.87 35.34
CA PRO A 24 11.37 19.30 35.33
C PRO A 24 11.67 20.05 34.03
N GLN A 25 10.92 21.12 33.80
CA GLN A 25 11.27 22.17 32.84
C GLN A 25 12.27 23.15 33.49
N THR A 26 13.40 23.43 32.83
CA THR A 26 14.30 24.54 33.24
C THR A 26 13.93 25.82 32.51
N ALA A 27 13.31 26.77 33.21
CA ALA A 27 12.94 28.07 32.66
C ALA A 27 14.06 29.12 32.79
N LYS A 28 14.42 29.69 31.63
CA LYS A 28 14.40 31.13 31.27
C LYS A 28 15.20 32.19 32.06
N THR A 29 15.77 33.11 31.25
CA THR A 29 16.03 34.56 31.53
C THR A 29 17.16 34.92 32.54
N PRO A 30 17.74 36.15 32.53
CA PRO A 30 17.23 37.40 31.91
C PRO A 30 18.15 38.18 30.94
N THR A 31 17.51 39.18 30.31
CA THR A 31 18.01 40.15 29.32
C THR A 31 18.79 41.32 29.94
N LYS A 32 19.77 41.89 29.19
CA LYS A 32 20.20 43.32 29.09
C LYS A 32 21.41 43.38 28.13
N SER A 33 21.50 44.17 27.05
CA SER A 33 21.33 45.62 26.77
C SER A 33 22.57 46.49 27.09
N GLY A 34 23.23 46.99 26.04
CA GLY A 34 24.42 47.88 26.04
C GLY A 34 25.21 47.61 24.75
N GLN A 35 25.38 48.49 23.75
CA GLN A 35 25.62 49.94 23.66
C GLN A 35 27.00 50.45 24.13
N GLN A 36 27.97 50.40 23.22
CA GLN A 36 28.99 51.45 22.95
C GLN A 36 29.63 51.09 21.58
N ARG A 37 29.87 51.96 20.56
CA ARG A 37 30.45 53.33 20.49
C ARG A 37 31.91 53.34 20.99
N ARG A 38 32.91 53.93 20.33
CA ARG A 38 33.09 54.77 19.10
C ARG A 38 34.63 54.91 18.92
N PRO A 39 35.19 55.89 18.16
CA PRO A 39 34.84 56.47 16.85
C PRO A 39 35.87 55.95 15.81
N THR A 40 36.27 56.55 14.68
CA THR A 40 35.95 57.77 13.89
C THR A 40 36.05 57.34 12.39
N ARG A 41 36.25 58.12 11.31
CA ARG A 41 36.41 59.57 11.06
C ARG A 41 35.45 60.00 9.93
N ARG A 42 35.78 61.06 9.20
CA ARG A 42 35.01 61.78 8.16
C ARG A 42 35.96 62.87 7.57
N PRO A 43 35.59 63.72 6.59
CA PRO A 43 34.35 63.75 5.77
C PRO A 43 34.54 64.03 4.24
N GLN A 44 33.44 63.87 3.46
CA GLN A 44 32.88 64.75 2.39
C GLN A 44 33.83 65.26 1.24
N THR A 45 33.36 65.68 0.06
CA THR A 45 32.12 66.39 -0.33
C THR A 45 31.69 66.04 -1.76
N ALA A 46 30.41 66.22 -2.10
CA ALA A 46 29.87 66.05 -3.46
C ALA A 46 29.35 67.38 -4.03
N VAL A 47 29.66 67.70 -5.30
CA VAL A 47 29.10 68.83 -6.05
C VAL A 47 28.94 68.46 -7.53
N LEU A 48 27.75 68.75 -8.09
CA LEU A 48 27.44 68.94 -9.52
C LEU A 48 27.22 70.46 -9.71
N PRO A 49 27.42 71.11 -10.89
CA PRO A 49 26.76 70.70 -12.14
C PRO A 49 27.44 71.08 -13.51
N ALA A 50 26.64 70.90 -14.58
CA ALA A 50 26.82 71.12 -16.03
C ALA A 50 27.49 72.41 -16.58
N GLY A 51 27.97 72.37 -17.84
CA GLY A 51 28.37 73.60 -18.58
C GLY A 51 28.91 73.52 -20.04
N LYS A 52 28.09 73.16 -21.05
CA LYS A 52 28.08 73.64 -22.48
C LYS A 52 29.37 73.99 -23.29
N LYS A 53 29.41 73.46 -24.54
CA LYS A 53 30.00 74.02 -25.82
C LYS A 53 31.55 74.05 -25.97
N SER A 54 32.18 74.05 -27.17
CA SER A 54 31.74 74.06 -28.60
C SER A 54 32.77 73.43 -29.58
N SER A 55 32.29 73.06 -30.79
CA SER A 55 33.02 72.65 -32.03
C SER A 55 33.90 73.75 -32.67
N PRO A 56 34.54 73.57 -33.87
CA PRO A 56 34.98 72.36 -34.65
C PRO A 56 36.46 72.46 -35.19
N GLN A 57 36.98 71.45 -35.93
CA GLN A 57 37.45 71.61 -37.35
C GLN A 57 38.08 70.35 -38.01
N THR A 58 38.34 70.44 -39.32
CA THR A 58 38.63 69.37 -40.29
C THR A 58 40.09 69.31 -40.81
N SER A 59 40.58 68.11 -41.14
CA SER A 59 41.55 67.84 -42.24
C SER A 59 41.58 66.33 -42.52
N LYS A 60 41.22 65.86 -43.73
CA LYS A 60 41.98 65.65 -45.00
C LYS A 60 42.90 64.39 -45.02
N PRO A 61 43.11 63.72 -46.18
CA PRO A 61 43.38 62.26 -46.20
C PRO A 61 44.65 61.80 -46.96
N LYS A 62 44.86 60.47 -47.04
CA LYS A 62 45.88 59.69 -47.81
C LYS A 62 47.29 59.65 -47.15
N PRO A 63 48.19 58.69 -47.48
CA PRO A 63 48.16 57.71 -48.59
C PRO A 63 48.32 56.21 -48.21
N SER A 64 48.16 55.33 -49.20
CA SER A 64 48.27 53.87 -49.10
C SER A 64 49.55 53.32 -49.76
N LYS A 65 50.30 52.45 -49.04
CA LYS A 65 51.38 51.56 -49.53
C LYS A 65 51.55 50.38 -48.53
N PRO A 66 52.24 49.27 -48.88
CA PRO A 66 51.93 48.34 -49.97
C PRO A 66 51.68 46.90 -49.44
N ILE A 67 51.07 46.04 -50.25
CA ILE A 67 50.44 44.77 -49.82
C ILE A 67 51.45 43.66 -49.40
N SER A 68 52.73 43.75 -49.77
CA SER A 68 53.72 42.67 -49.67
C SER A 68 54.17 42.26 -48.24
N ARG A 69 53.70 42.92 -47.18
CA ARG A 69 53.99 42.52 -45.78
C ARG A 69 52.91 41.68 -45.10
N LEU A 70 51.74 41.49 -45.72
CA LEU A 70 50.60 40.80 -45.09
C LEU A 70 50.79 39.27 -44.97
N TRP A 71 51.39 38.61 -45.98
CA TRP A 71 51.52 37.14 -46.02
C TRP A 71 52.42 36.57 -44.91
N LYS A 72 53.50 37.27 -44.53
CA LYS A 72 54.36 36.83 -43.41
C LYS A 72 53.68 36.99 -42.03
N LYS A 73 52.66 37.85 -41.91
CA LYS A 73 51.80 37.89 -40.71
C LYS A 73 50.78 36.77 -40.73
N TRP A 74 50.06 36.56 -41.83
CA TRP A 74 48.99 35.55 -41.92
C TRP A 74 49.42 34.12 -41.56
N ILE A 75 50.67 33.71 -41.82
CA ILE A 75 51.16 32.38 -41.40
C ILE A 75 51.46 32.35 -39.88
N ALA A 76 52.04 33.40 -39.31
CA ALA A 76 52.30 33.49 -37.87
C ALA A 76 50.99 33.62 -37.06
N ASP A 77 50.11 34.51 -37.50
CA ASP A 77 48.78 34.71 -36.93
C ASP A 77 47.89 33.45 -37.15
N GLY A 78 48.08 32.70 -38.23
CA GLY A 78 47.41 31.42 -38.49
C GLY A 78 47.87 30.27 -37.57
N VAL A 79 49.16 30.21 -37.22
CA VAL A 79 49.67 29.31 -36.18
C VAL A 79 49.13 29.72 -34.80
N ALA A 80 49.06 31.03 -34.51
CA ALA A 80 48.42 31.52 -33.28
C ALA A 80 46.92 31.20 -33.22
N PHE A 81 46.19 31.33 -34.32
CA PHE A 81 44.76 30.97 -34.40
C PHE A 81 44.52 29.46 -34.28
N THR A 82 45.37 28.61 -34.86
CA THR A 82 45.25 27.15 -34.70
C THR A 82 45.65 26.69 -33.29
N LEU A 83 46.59 27.35 -32.62
CA LEU A 83 46.85 27.15 -31.19
C LEU A 83 45.70 27.65 -30.30
N LEU A 84 45.07 28.79 -30.60
CA LEU A 84 43.92 29.30 -29.86
C LEU A 84 42.65 28.47 -30.07
N LEU A 85 42.35 28.06 -31.31
CA LEU A 85 41.21 27.19 -31.63
C LEU A 85 41.44 25.75 -31.14
N GLY A 86 42.66 25.23 -31.24
CA GLY A 86 43.05 23.95 -30.64
C GLY A 86 42.95 23.97 -29.12
N GLY A 87 43.46 25.03 -28.48
CA GLY A 87 43.40 25.21 -27.03
C GLY A 87 41.98 25.41 -26.49
N THR A 88 41.16 26.25 -27.13
CA THR A 88 39.75 26.43 -26.76
C THR A 88 38.90 25.21 -27.09
N GLY A 89 39.19 24.48 -28.17
CA GLY A 89 38.61 23.18 -28.46
C GLY A 89 38.95 22.12 -27.40
N LEU A 90 40.20 22.09 -26.92
CA LEU A 90 40.63 21.23 -25.81
C LEU A 90 39.93 21.61 -24.50
N ILE A 91 39.87 22.89 -24.14
CA ILE A 91 39.20 23.36 -22.91
C ILE A 91 37.70 23.07 -22.98
N GLY A 92 37.05 23.35 -24.11
CA GLY A 92 35.63 23.04 -24.33
C GLY A 92 35.34 21.54 -24.31
N GLY A 93 36.20 20.73 -24.94
CA GLY A 93 36.13 19.26 -24.90
C GLY A 93 36.33 18.70 -23.49
N CYS A 94 37.31 19.20 -22.74
CA CYS A 94 37.53 18.80 -21.35
C CYS A 94 36.39 19.25 -20.43
N ALA A 95 35.81 20.43 -20.64
CA ALA A 95 34.65 20.90 -19.89
C ALA A 95 33.40 20.06 -20.18
N TRP A 96 33.13 19.75 -21.46
CA TRP A 96 32.07 18.83 -21.88
C TRP A 96 32.26 17.42 -21.29
N PHE A 97 33.47 16.88 -21.37
CA PHE A 97 33.82 15.56 -20.81
C PHE A 97 33.71 15.53 -19.28
N SER A 98 34.09 16.60 -18.59
CA SER A 98 33.93 16.74 -17.14
C SER A 98 32.46 16.84 -16.74
N TYR A 99 31.66 17.62 -17.49
CA TYR A 99 30.20 17.69 -17.29
C TYR A 99 29.55 16.31 -17.48
N GLN A 100 29.93 15.60 -18.55
CA GLN A 100 29.46 14.24 -18.82
C GLN A 100 29.84 13.28 -17.68
N LEU A 101 31.08 13.29 -17.18
CA LEU A 101 31.50 12.47 -16.03
C LEU A 101 30.77 12.79 -14.71
N ILE A 102 30.31 14.04 -14.52
CA ILE A 102 29.52 14.45 -13.36
C ILE A 102 28.05 14.00 -13.49
N VAL A 103 27.50 14.03 -14.71
CA VAL A 103 26.10 13.64 -14.98
C VAL A 103 25.94 12.12 -15.11
N ASN A 104 26.94 11.42 -15.62
CA ASN A 104 26.96 9.96 -15.76
C ASN A 104 28.34 9.38 -15.37
N PRO A 105 28.51 8.85 -14.15
CA PRO A 105 29.77 8.26 -13.71
C PRO A 105 30.15 6.95 -14.42
N ASP A 106 29.20 6.30 -15.11
CA ASP A 106 29.42 5.01 -15.79
C ASP A 106 30.17 5.15 -17.13
N ILE A 107 30.47 6.38 -17.55
CA ILE A 107 31.32 6.67 -18.72
C ILE A 107 32.70 5.99 -18.61
N GLY A 108 33.20 5.73 -17.40
CA GLY A 108 34.43 4.97 -17.18
C GLY A 108 34.39 3.54 -17.75
N VAL A 109 33.20 2.93 -17.88
CA VAL A 109 33.01 1.60 -18.48
C VAL A 109 33.31 1.64 -19.98
N TRP A 110 32.79 2.64 -20.68
CA TRP A 110 33.08 2.86 -22.10
C TRP A 110 34.53 3.30 -22.32
N LEU A 111 35.06 4.20 -21.47
CA LEU A 111 36.42 4.72 -21.61
C LEU A 111 37.47 3.59 -21.54
N ASN A 112 37.26 2.60 -20.67
CA ASN A 112 38.12 1.42 -20.57
C ASN A 112 38.12 0.50 -21.82
N GLN A 113 37.18 0.67 -22.77
CA GLN A 113 37.20 -0.04 -24.07
C GLN A 113 38.17 0.61 -25.08
N PHE A 114 38.53 1.89 -24.87
CA PHE A 114 39.42 2.66 -25.76
C PHE A 114 40.79 2.93 -25.13
N LEU A 115 40.98 2.58 -23.86
CA LEU A 115 42.24 2.65 -23.14
C LEU A 115 43.03 1.33 -23.28
N PRO A 116 44.31 1.38 -23.73
CA PRO A 116 45.22 0.25 -23.66
C PRO A 116 45.28 -0.39 -22.26
N ASN A 117 45.62 -1.69 -22.18
CA ASN A 117 45.65 -2.46 -20.94
C ASN A 117 46.53 -1.85 -19.81
N TRP A 118 47.47 -0.96 -20.14
CA TRP A 118 48.35 -0.26 -19.20
C TRP A 118 47.83 1.11 -18.74
N THR A 119 46.75 1.64 -19.32
CA THR A 119 46.06 2.88 -18.89
C THR A 119 44.63 2.66 -18.41
N GLN A 120 44.12 1.43 -18.43
CA GLN A 120 42.77 1.12 -17.94
C GLN A 120 42.59 1.64 -16.51
N ILE A 121 41.61 2.52 -16.33
CA ILE A 121 41.29 3.10 -15.03
C ILE A 121 40.71 1.98 -14.17
N SER A 122 41.35 1.72 -13.03
CA SER A 122 40.84 0.82 -12.02
C SER A 122 39.60 1.42 -11.34
N LEU A 123 38.45 1.32 -12.02
CA LEU A 123 37.14 1.53 -11.42
C LEU A 123 37.08 0.69 -10.15
N GLN A 124 37.06 1.35 -8.99
CA GLN A 124 37.41 0.75 -7.70
C GLN A 124 36.33 -0.17 -7.11
N ARG A 125 35.48 -0.73 -7.99
CA ARG A 125 34.39 -1.65 -7.71
C ARG A 125 33.95 -2.36 -9.00
N ARG A 126 34.82 -3.19 -9.60
CA ARG A 126 34.41 -4.14 -10.67
C ARG A 126 33.19 -4.97 -10.23
N ASP A 127 33.11 -5.24 -8.92
CA ASP A 127 32.00 -5.91 -8.22
C ASP A 127 30.62 -5.20 -8.29
N SER A 128 30.51 -4.02 -8.92
CA SER A 128 29.24 -3.26 -9.00
C SER A 128 28.54 -3.28 -10.35
N ILE A 129 29.20 -3.75 -11.40
CA ILE A 129 28.65 -3.81 -12.76
C ILE A 129 28.91 -5.22 -13.27
N LEU A 130 27.85 -6.04 -13.29
CA LEU A 130 27.92 -7.47 -13.53
C LEU A 130 26.92 -7.87 -14.63
N THR A 131 27.27 -8.89 -15.40
CA THR A 131 26.32 -9.58 -16.28
C THR A 131 25.34 -10.44 -15.48
N LEU A 132 24.22 -10.82 -16.09
CA LEU A 132 23.22 -11.69 -15.44
C LEU A 132 23.82 -13.06 -15.05
N ASP A 133 24.79 -13.57 -15.82
CA ASP A 133 25.48 -14.83 -15.52
C ASP A 133 26.49 -14.69 -14.37
N GLU A 134 27.21 -13.58 -14.26
CA GLU A 134 28.09 -13.30 -13.11
C GLU A 134 27.26 -13.14 -11.81
N ILE A 135 26.11 -12.44 -11.89
CA ILE A 135 25.14 -12.36 -10.77
C ILE A 135 24.69 -13.77 -10.35
N ASN A 136 24.37 -14.63 -11.31
CA ASN A 136 23.95 -16.01 -11.08
C ASN A 136 25.07 -16.87 -10.47
N GLN A 137 26.32 -16.70 -10.91
CA GLN A 137 27.48 -17.40 -10.36
C GLN A 137 27.80 -16.94 -8.93
N ALA A 138 27.81 -15.63 -8.66
CA ALA A 138 28.04 -15.09 -7.32
C ALA A 138 26.99 -15.60 -6.32
N LEU A 139 25.70 -15.52 -6.67
CA LEU A 139 24.62 -16.05 -5.84
C LEU A 139 24.73 -17.56 -5.58
N LYS A 140 25.17 -18.36 -6.57
CA LYS A 140 25.43 -19.79 -6.38
C LYS A 140 26.52 -20.07 -5.36
N THR A 141 27.57 -19.23 -5.27
CA THR A 141 28.60 -19.38 -4.23
C THR A 141 28.09 -19.04 -2.83
N GLU A 142 27.09 -18.16 -2.71
CA GLU A 142 26.35 -17.89 -1.46
C GLU A 142 25.35 -19.01 -1.09
N GLY A 143 25.18 -20.04 -1.92
CA GLY A 143 24.15 -21.07 -1.76
C GLY A 143 22.73 -20.58 -2.08
N LEU A 144 22.63 -19.50 -2.86
CA LEU A 144 21.38 -18.88 -3.32
C LEU A 144 21.14 -19.16 -4.81
N ILE A 145 19.89 -18.99 -5.23
CA ILE A 145 19.43 -19.33 -6.59
C ILE A 145 18.74 -18.10 -7.19
N VAL A 146 19.07 -17.78 -8.45
CA VAL A 146 18.38 -16.72 -9.21
C VAL A 146 17.01 -17.23 -9.64
N GLY A 147 15.95 -16.56 -9.18
CA GLY A 147 14.59 -16.75 -9.68
C GLY A 147 14.30 -15.96 -10.95
N LYS A 148 13.13 -16.19 -11.55
CA LYS A 148 12.71 -15.51 -12.78
C LYS A 148 12.67 -13.99 -12.60
N SER A 149 13.46 -13.27 -13.39
CA SER A 149 13.48 -11.80 -13.42
C SER A 149 12.17 -11.22 -13.97
N LEU A 150 11.85 -10.00 -13.51
CA LEU A 150 10.73 -9.18 -13.98
C LEU A 150 11.27 -7.82 -14.42
N THR A 151 10.90 -7.36 -15.61
CA THR A 151 11.28 -6.05 -16.14
C THR A 151 10.56 -4.91 -15.41
N LEU A 152 11.32 -3.90 -15.00
CA LEU A 152 10.80 -2.67 -14.38
C LEU A 152 10.77 -1.52 -15.40
N PRO A 153 9.82 -0.58 -15.27
CA PRO A 153 9.75 0.58 -16.14
C PRO A 153 10.73 1.67 -15.69
N THR A 154 11.69 1.97 -16.55
CA THR A 154 12.56 3.15 -16.42
C THR A 154 11.75 4.45 -16.45
N VAL A 155 12.24 5.52 -15.79
CA VAL A 155 11.51 6.80 -15.66
C VAL A 155 11.19 7.41 -17.02
N ASP A 156 12.16 7.41 -17.95
CA ASP A 156 12.03 8.00 -19.29
C ASP A 156 10.93 7.38 -20.15
N SER A 157 10.60 6.11 -19.90
CA SER A 157 9.60 5.36 -20.66
C SER A 157 8.19 5.93 -20.51
N ARG A 158 7.91 6.70 -19.44
CA ARG A 158 6.61 7.37 -19.25
C ARG A 158 6.41 8.60 -20.16
N SER A 159 7.45 9.10 -20.84
CA SER A 159 7.35 10.30 -21.69
C SER A 159 6.78 10.05 -23.10
N LYS A 160 6.71 8.79 -23.57
CA LYS A 160 6.20 8.44 -24.91
C LYS A 160 4.66 8.31 -24.93
N ASN A 161 3.98 9.37 -24.50
CA ASN A 161 2.55 9.60 -24.72
C ASN A 161 2.33 11.10 -25.03
N VAL A 162 2.92 11.55 -26.13
CA VAL A 162 2.66 12.87 -26.74
C VAL A 162 2.00 12.61 -28.09
N ASN A 163 0.91 13.34 -28.37
CA ASN A 163 0.09 13.16 -29.56
C ASN A 163 0.87 13.28 -30.88
N ASP A 164 0.37 12.63 -31.93
CA ASP A 164 0.71 12.90 -33.33
C ASP A 164 0.29 14.32 -33.76
N GLN A 165 1.02 15.33 -33.32
CA GLN A 165 0.93 16.69 -33.86
C GLN A 165 2.01 16.92 -34.91
N LYS A 166 1.58 16.80 -36.18
CA LYS A 166 2.36 17.18 -37.37
C LYS A 166 2.93 18.59 -37.23
N SER A 167 4.22 18.69 -36.92
CA SER A 167 5.01 19.92 -36.95
C SER A 167 5.85 19.96 -38.21
N THR A 168 5.29 20.53 -39.28
CA THR A 168 5.90 20.54 -40.62
C THR A 168 6.96 21.65 -40.77
N LEU A 169 8.21 21.37 -40.39
CA LEU A 169 9.38 22.20 -40.71
C LEU A 169 10.59 21.34 -41.16
N PRO A 170 11.08 21.47 -42.41
CA PRO A 170 12.06 20.55 -42.98
C PRO A 170 13.52 21.03 -42.79
N LEU A 171 14.08 20.97 -41.57
CA LEU A 171 15.48 21.37 -41.32
C LEU A 171 16.32 20.47 -40.40
N ASN A 172 15.78 19.38 -39.84
CA ASN A 172 16.50 18.51 -38.90
C ASN A 172 17.29 17.34 -39.55
N SER A 173 17.39 17.27 -40.88
CA SER A 173 17.96 16.13 -41.62
C SER A 173 19.50 16.01 -41.61
N LEU A 174 20.21 16.83 -40.82
CA LEU A 174 21.67 16.84 -40.72
C LEU A 174 22.23 16.50 -39.32
N LEU A 175 21.37 16.18 -38.35
CA LEU A 175 21.79 15.60 -37.08
C LEU A 175 21.49 14.10 -37.05
N VAL A 176 22.49 13.29 -36.71
CA VAL A 176 22.33 11.84 -36.57
C VAL A 176 21.26 11.56 -35.50
N ASN A 177 20.26 10.76 -35.85
CA ASN A 177 19.16 10.41 -34.95
C ASN A 177 19.68 9.49 -33.82
N SER A 178 20.14 10.09 -32.73
CA SER A 178 20.79 9.42 -31.59
C SER A 178 19.94 8.32 -30.96
N ASN A 179 18.62 8.40 -31.10
CA ASN A 179 17.65 7.40 -30.65
C ASN A 179 17.76 6.05 -31.37
N ALA A 180 18.56 5.95 -32.44
CA ALA A 180 18.79 4.71 -33.20
C ALA A 180 20.07 3.95 -32.80
N ILE A 181 20.87 4.47 -31.85
CA ILE A 181 22.22 3.95 -31.54
C ILE A 181 22.35 3.51 -30.05
N VAL A 182 21.28 3.60 -29.26
CA VAL A 182 21.25 3.14 -27.86
C VAL A 182 20.21 2.04 -27.69
N GLN A 183 20.66 0.82 -27.42
CA GLN A 183 19.79 -0.26 -26.94
C GLN A 183 19.37 0.06 -25.51
N GLN A 184 18.13 0.55 -25.33
CA GLN A 184 17.57 0.89 -24.02
C GLN A 184 17.16 -0.40 -23.29
N SER A 185 18.13 -1.02 -22.61
CA SER A 185 17.94 -2.13 -21.68
C SER A 185 17.05 -1.72 -20.50
N ASN A 186 16.22 -2.63 -19.99
CA ASN A 186 15.31 -2.38 -18.88
C ASN A 186 15.89 -2.85 -17.54
N ASP A 187 15.59 -2.10 -16.47
CA ASP A 187 15.89 -2.50 -15.10
C ASP A 187 15.18 -3.82 -14.74
N LEU A 188 15.79 -4.60 -13.83
CA LEU A 188 15.30 -5.93 -13.44
C LEU A 188 15.00 -6.03 -11.94
N LEU A 189 13.83 -6.54 -11.60
CA LEU A 189 13.53 -7.10 -10.29
C LEU A 189 13.83 -8.60 -10.32
N ILE A 190 14.78 -9.04 -9.51
CA ILE A 190 15.21 -10.44 -9.42
C ILE A 190 14.86 -11.00 -8.03
N PRO A 191 13.96 -11.99 -7.92
CA PRO A 191 13.74 -12.72 -6.68
C PRO A 191 14.90 -13.69 -6.41
N ILE A 192 15.43 -13.65 -5.19
CA ILE A 192 16.54 -14.49 -4.74
C ILE A 192 15.98 -15.63 -3.90
N LEU A 193 16.25 -16.85 -4.35
CA LEU A 193 15.69 -18.08 -3.81
C LEU A 193 16.70 -18.82 -2.94
N LYS A 194 16.22 -19.54 -1.94
CA LYS A 194 16.99 -20.48 -1.11
C LYS A 194 16.28 -21.83 -1.02
N THR A 195 17.03 -22.92 -1.01
CA THR A 195 16.48 -24.27 -0.84
C THR A 195 16.05 -24.49 0.62
N ARG A 196 14.81 -24.98 0.82
CA ARG A 196 14.25 -25.40 2.11
C ARG A 196 13.83 -26.87 2.07
N LYS A 197 13.48 -27.44 3.23
CA LYS A 197 12.87 -28.78 3.31
C LYS A 197 11.37 -28.73 2.95
N SER A 198 10.86 -29.83 2.41
CA SER A 198 9.41 -30.06 2.26
C SER A 198 8.76 -30.28 3.63
N SER A 199 7.46 -30.00 3.75
CA SER A 199 6.69 -30.15 4.99
C SER A 199 5.21 -30.34 4.66
N LEU A 200 4.45 -31.02 5.54
CA LEU A 200 3.02 -31.31 5.30
C LEU A 200 2.17 -30.05 5.05
N ALA A 201 2.51 -28.92 5.66
CA ALA A 201 1.79 -27.65 5.48
C ALA A 201 2.18 -26.90 4.19
N HIS A 202 3.37 -27.15 3.65
CA HIS A 202 3.92 -26.51 2.44
C HIS A 202 4.69 -27.55 1.60
N PRO A 203 3.98 -28.52 1.01
CA PRO A 203 4.59 -29.60 0.23
C PRO A 203 5.22 -29.07 -1.06
N CYS A 204 6.14 -29.86 -1.62
CA CYS A 204 6.73 -29.65 -2.94
C CYS A 204 7.29 -30.98 -3.46
N GLU A 205 7.36 -31.09 -4.77
CA GLU A 205 8.12 -32.10 -5.50
C GLU A 205 9.41 -31.46 -6.05
N GLY A 206 10.45 -32.25 -6.31
CA GLY A 206 11.71 -31.76 -6.92
C GLY A 206 12.63 -30.87 -6.05
N GLY A 207 12.19 -30.48 -4.85
CA GLY A 207 12.99 -29.69 -3.90
C GLY A 207 12.44 -28.28 -3.69
N CYS A 208 12.07 -27.97 -2.44
CA CYS A 208 11.39 -26.71 -2.13
C CYS A 208 12.36 -25.53 -2.18
N GLN A 209 11.89 -24.42 -2.76
CA GLN A 209 12.58 -23.13 -2.72
C GLN A 209 11.70 -22.08 -2.01
N GLU A 210 12.31 -21.05 -1.45
CA GLU A 210 11.64 -19.89 -0.86
C GLU A 210 12.38 -18.59 -1.23
N ILE A 211 11.62 -17.50 -1.44
CA ILE A 211 12.13 -16.17 -1.80
C ILE A 211 12.56 -15.45 -0.52
N VAL A 212 13.88 -15.35 -0.34
CA VAL A 212 14.52 -14.76 0.85
C VAL A 212 14.92 -13.29 0.67
N GLN A 213 15.06 -12.84 -0.58
CA GLN A 213 15.33 -11.44 -0.92
C GLN A 213 14.68 -11.09 -2.26
N LEU A 214 14.40 -9.82 -2.47
CA LEU A 214 14.17 -9.20 -3.76
C LEU A 214 15.30 -8.20 -4.03
N ARG A 215 15.98 -8.31 -5.17
CA ARG A 215 17.05 -7.38 -5.59
C ARG A 215 16.62 -6.62 -6.84
N VAL A 216 16.82 -5.31 -6.86
CA VAL A 216 16.61 -4.45 -8.03
C VAL A 216 17.97 -4.15 -8.67
N TYR A 217 18.05 -4.41 -9.96
CA TYR A 217 19.23 -4.16 -10.78
C TYR A 217 18.91 -3.11 -11.85
N GLU A 218 19.67 -2.02 -11.83
CA GLU A 218 19.65 -0.95 -12.82
C GLU A 218 20.43 -1.40 -14.06
N ALA A 219 19.90 -1.14 -15.26
CA ALA A 219 20.58 -1.49 -16.49
C ALA A 219 21.61 -0.41 -16.89
N VAL A 220 22.89 -0.79 -17.00
CA VAL A 220 23.98 0.16 -17.26
C VAL A 220 24.02 0.51 -18.75
N GLN A 221 23.56 1.72 -19.09
CA GLN A 221 23.62 2.24 -20.45
C GLN A 221 25.07 2.52 -20.84
N THR A 222 25.62 1.77 -21.80
CA THR A 222 26.92 2.11 -22.41
C THR A 222 26.72 2.68 -23.83
N PRO A 223 27.32 3.84 -24.17
CA PRO A 223 27.13 4.44 -25.47
C PRO A 223 27.73 3.56 -26.59
N TYR A 224 27.08 3.56 -27.75
CA TYR A 224 27.44 2.77 -28.94
C TYR A 224 27.29 1.24 -28.81
N GLN A 225 26.45 0.73 -27.89
CA GLN A 225 26.08 -0.69 -27.89
C GLN A 225 25.44 -1.13 -29.21
N ARG A 226 26.07 -2.10 -29.86
CA ARG A 226 25.50 -2.82 -31.00
C ARG A 226 24.39 -3.75 -30.49
N GLN A 227 23.37 -3.96 -31.31
CA GLN A 227 22.31 -4.93 -31.04
C GLN A 227 22.90 -6.33 -30.81
N GLY A 228 22.54 -6.97 -29.70
CA GLY A 228 23.10 -8.26 -29.29
C GLY A 228 24.45 -8.19 -28.54
N SER A 229 24.87 -7.01 -28.10
CA SER A 229 25.95 -6.87 -27.11
C SER A 229 25.50 -7.31 -25.70
N THR A 230 26.45 -7.73 -24.88
CA THR A 230 26.19 -8.15 -23.48
C THR A 230 25.58 -7.03 -22.65
N GLU A 231 24.47 -7.31 -21.97
CA GLU A 231 23.82 -6.37 -21.06
C GLU A 231 24.45 -6.45 -19.65
N TYR A 232 24.73 -5.28 -19.08
CA TYR A 232 25.39 -5.13 -17.77
C TYR A 232 24.45 -4.45 -16.77
N TYR A 233 24.56 -4.87 -15.50
CA TYR A 233 23.63 -4.50 -14.45
C TYR A 233 24.32 -4.08 -13.16
N ARG A 234 23.76 -3.07 -12.49
CA ARG A 234 24.19 -2.60 -11.17
C ARG A 234 23.11 -2.89 -10.12
N LEU A 235 23.48 -3.53 -9.01
CA LEU A 235 22.59 -3.67 -7.86
C LEU A 235 22.33 -2.30 -7.22
N ILE A 236 21.08 -1.83 -7.24
CA ILE A 236 20.67 -0.51 -6.71
C ILE A 236 19.83 -0.59 -5.44
N GLN A 237 19.08 -1.67 -5.22
CA GLN A 237 18.25 -1.85 -4.03
C GLN A 237 18.10 -3.33 -3.67
N GLN A 238 18.05 -3.64 -2.38
CA GLN A 238 17.76 -4.99 -1.86
C GLN A 238 16.73 -4.92 -0.73
N LEU A 239 15.70 -5.76 -0.84
CA LEU A 239 14.69 -5.96 0.19
C LEU A 239 14.78 -7.41 0.69
N ASN A 240 15.19 -7.61 1.95
CA ASN A 240 15.17 -8.94 2.56
C ASN A 240 13.73 -9.32 2.93
N THR A 241 13.27 -10.51 2.52
CA THR A 241 11.88 -10.94 2.69
C THR A 241 11.77 -12.08 3.69
N LYS A 242 10.77 -11.99 4.58
CA LYS A 242 10.33 -13.03 5.51
C LYS A 242 8.82 -13.06 5.42
N GLY A 243 8.19 -14.22 5.24
CA GLY A 243 6.74 -14.28 5.16
C GLY A 243 6.04 -14.07 6.50
N PRO A 244 4.72 -13.82 6.48
CA PRO A 244 3.91 -13.62 7.67
C PRO A 244 4.03 -14.76 8.67
N ALA A 245 3.73 -14.49 9.93
CA ALA A 245 3.74 -15.51 10.98
C ALA A 245 2.66 -16.59 10.73
N GLU A 246 2.97 -17.85 11.05
CA GLU A 246 2.03 -18.97 11.02
C GLU A 246 0.74 -18.65 11.83
N SER A 247 0.90 -18.07 13.01
CA SER A 247 -0.19 -17.55 13.85
C SER A 247 -1.08 -16.52 13.14
N PHE A 248 -0.51 -15.57 12.41
CA PHE A 248 -1.28 -14.59 11.62
C PHE A 248 -2.13 -15.28 10.55
N VAL A 249 -1.55 -16.21 9.78
CA VAL A 249 -2.25 -16.86 8.66
C VAL A 249 -3.39 -17.76 9.14
N ILE A 250 -3.17 -18.60 10.16
CA ILE A 250 -4.22 -19.53 10.61
C ILE A 250 -5.31 -18.87 11.48
N ALA A 251 -5.07 -17.70 12.09
CA ALA A 251 -6.03 -17.04 13.00
C ALA A 251 -7.40 -16.69 12.36
N SER A 252 -7.53 -16.74 11.04
CA SER A 252 -8.82 -16.58 10.34
C SER A 252 -9.53 -17.90 10.03
N LEU A 253 -8.85 -19.06 10.11
CA LEU A 253 -9.48 -20.38 10.02
C LEU A 253 -9.99 -20.88 11.38
N ILE A 254 -9.48 -20.33 12.48
CA ILE A 254 -9.89 -20.70 13.84
C ILE A 254 -11.29 -20.13 14.11
N GLY A 255 -12.30 -20.91 13.74
CA GLY A 255 -13.58 -20.89 14.44
C GLY A 255 -13.38 -21.30 15.90
N THR A 256 -14.37 -21.00 16.75
CA THR A 256 -14.30 -21.03 18.23
C THR A 256 -13.99 -22.38 18.89
N GLU A 257 -13.68 -23.42 18.12
CA GLU A 257 -13.54 -24.81 18.59
C GLU A 257 -12.18 -25.46 18.24
N SER A 258 -11.36 -24.86 17.36
CA SER A 258 -10.08 -25.50 16.96
C SER A 258 -8.89 -25.03 17.79
N ASN A 259 -8.36 -25.91 18.65
CA ASN A 259 -7.15 -25.70 19.47
C ASN A 259 -5.83 -25.65 18.66
N GLN A 260 -5.83 -25.17 17.41
CA GLN A 260 -4.63 -25.02 16.60
C GLN A 260 -3.86 -23.75 17.01
N GLN A 261 -3.07 -23.86 18.07
CA GLN A 261 -2.24 -22.76 18.57
C GLN A 261 -1.07 -22.48 17.62
N GLY A 262 -1.19 -21.43 16.79
CA GLY A 262 -0.21 -21.10 15.75
C GLY A 262 1.13 -20.59 16.29
N SER A 263 2.23 -20.99 15.65
CA SER A 263 3.57 -20.52 16.02
C SER A 263 3.85 -19.10 15.48
N ASN A 264 4.80 -18.39 16.09
CA ASN A 264 5.37 -17.17 15.52
C ASN A 264 6.53 -17.45 14.53
N LYS A 265 6.49 -18.60 13.84
CA LYS A 265 7.44 -18.94 12.78
C LYS A 265 7.01 -18.21 11.49
N PRO A 266 7.92 -17.54 10.77
CA PRO A 266 7.61 -16.97 9.47
C PRO A 266 7.35 -18.09 8.46
N LEU A 267 6.36 -17.89 7.59
CA LEU A 267 6.03 -18.85 6.53
C LEU A 267 6.85 -18.59 5.25
N PRO A 268 7.12 -19.63 4.42
CA PRO A 268 7.88 -19.47 3.19
C PRO A 268 7.08 -18.67 2.16
N LEU A 269 7.69 -17.65 1.56
CA LEU A 269 7.17 -17.00 0.35
C LEU A 269 7.77 -17.69 -0.87
N THR A 270 7.00 -18.00 -1.91
CA THR A 270 7.46 -18.92 -2.98
C THR A 270 7.24 -18.41 -4.39
N ARG A 271 6.35 -17.43 -4.60
CA ARG A 271 5.95 -16.94 -5.92
C ARG A 271 5.87 -15.41 -5.89
N LEU A 272 6.40 -14.76 -6.92
CA LEU A 272 6.32 -13.30 -7.13
C LEU A 272 5.56 -13.04 -8.42
N THR A 273 4.51 -12.24 -8.36
CA THR A 273 3.72 -11.83 -9.54
C THR A 273 3.51 -10.32 -9.55
N GLN A 274 3.69 -9.69 -10.70
CA GLN A 274 3.33 -8.29 -10.92
C GLN A 274 1.81 -8.16 -11.12
N PHE A 275 1.18 -7.18 -10.48
CA PHE A 275 -0.23 -6.85 -10.74
C PHE A 275 -0.40 -6.20 -12.13
N LYS A 276 -1.56 -6.41 -12.76
CA LYS A 276 -1.89 -5.93 -14.11
C LYS A 276 -3.35 -5.46 -14.18
N GLY A 277 -3.69 -4.68 -15.19
CA GLY A 277 -5.03 -4.12 -15.37
C GLY A 277 -5.22 -2.79 -14.63
N LYS A 278 -6.37 -2.61 -13.98
CA LYS A 278 -6.67 -1.41 -13.18
C LYS A 278 -5.88 -1.43 -11.87
N ILE A 279 -4.67 -0.89 -11.89
CA ILE A 279 -3.79 -0.71 -10.71
C ILE A 279 -3.51 0.79 -10.48
N PRO A 280 -3.07 1.20 -9.28
CA PRO A 280 -2.67 2.59 -9.04
C PRO A 280 -1.51 2.99 -9.96
N GLN A 281 -1.58 4.19 -10.54
CA GLN A 281 -0.59 4.67 -11.52
C GLN A 281 0.78 5.01 -10.90
N GLN A 282 0.81 5.16 -9.57
CA GLN A 282 2.01 5.42 -8.80
C GLN A 282 2.82 4.13 -8.66
N GLY A 283 4.06 4.18 -9.15
CA GLY A 283 5.04 3.10 -9.13
C GLY A 283 4.62 1.80 -9.84
N VAL A 284 5.00 0.67 -9.26
CA VAL A 284 4.71 -0.70 -9.73
C VAL A 284 4.43 -1.61 -8.53
N TRP A 285 3.42 -2.46 -8.66
CA TRP A 285 2.90 -3.29 -7.58
C TRP A 285 3.10 -4.79 -7.86
N PHE A 286 3.50 -5.53 -6.84
CA PHE A 286 3.69 -6.98 -6.89
C PHE A 286 3.02 -7.67 -5.69
N ASN A 287 2.59 -8.90 -5.91
CA ASN A 287 2.20 -9.84 -4.87
C ASN A 287 3.33 -10.86 -4.70
N LEU A 288 3.90 -10.92 -3.49
CA LEU A 288 4.89 -11.92 -3.10
C LEU A 288 4.20 -12.90 -2.15
N ASN A 289 3.88 -14.10 -2.64
CA ASN A 289 2.91 -14.99 -2.00
C ASN A 289 3.35 -16.45 -1.91
N SER A 290 2.56 -17.20 -1.15
CA SER A 290 2.55 -18.66 -1.14
C SER A 290 1.19 -19.16 -0.66
N GLU A 291 1.06 -20.47 -0.54
CA GLU A 291 -0.16 -21.19 -0.21
C GLU A 291 0.15 -22.23 0.87
N ARG A 292 -0.74 -22.36 1.87
CA ARG A 292 -0.61 -23.32 2.98
C ARG A 292 -1.81 -24.25 3.02
N VAL A 293 -1.56 -25.55 3.18
CA VAL A 293 -2.60 -26.55 3.46
C VAL A 293 -2.92 -26.57 4.95
N VAL A 294 -4.20 -26.50 5.31
CA VAL A 294 -4.73 -26.59 6.68
C VAL A 294 -5.99 -27.44 6.66
N GLY A 295 -5.86 -28.71 7.06
CA GLY A 295 -6.91 -29.71 6.81
C GLY A 295 -7.12 -29.87 5.31
N GLU A 296 -8.38 -29.82 4.88
CA GLU A 296 -8.77 -29.89 3.46
C GLU A 296 -8.69 -28.54 2.72
N LYS A 297 -8.36 -27.44 3.42
CA LYS A 297 -8.37 -26.08 2.86
C LYS A 297 -6.98 -25.58 2.53
N THR A 298 -6.85 -24.89 1.39
CA THR A 298 -5.65 -24.13 1.03
C THR A 298 -5.87 -22.65 1.32
N VAL A 299 -5.03 -22.06 2.18
CA VAL A 299 -5.03 -20.62 2.48
C VAL A 299 -3.86 -19.96 1.77
N PRO A 300 -4.10 -19.07 0.79
CA PRO A 300 -3.06 -18.21 0.25
C PRO A 300 -2.77 -17.05 1.22
N TYR A 301 -1.50 -16.67 1.26
CA TYR A 301 -0.98 -15.58 2.09
C TYR A 301 0.23 -14.93 1.41
N GLY A 302 0.61 -13.74 1.86
CA GLY A 302 1.77 -13.08 1.28
C GLY A 302 1.98 -11.65 1.76
N GLN A 303 2.71 -10.92 0.93
CA GLN A 303 3.07 -9.52 1.11
C GLN A 303 2.83 -8.75 -0.19
N ILE A 304 2.27 -7.55 -0.06
CA ILE A 304 2.20 -6.58 -1.15
C ILE A 304 3.52 -5.82 -1.18
N ILE A 305 4.19 -5.79 -2.34
CA ILE A 305 5.45 -5.10 -2.56
C ILE A 305 5.22 -3.96 -3.55
N HIS A 306 5.78 -2.78 -3.27
CA HIS A 306 5.74 -1.62 -4.14
C HIS A 306 7.16 -1.16 -4.53
N TYR A 307 7.33 -0.85 -5.82
CA TYR A 307 8.52 -0.23 -6.38
C TYR A 307 8.23 1.20 -6.83
N ASN A 308 8.97 2.18 -6.31
CA ASN A 308 8.95 3.56 -6.74
C ASN A 308 10.09 3.80 -7.77
N PRO A 309 9.81 3.83 -9.09
CA PRO A 309 10.82 4.01 -10.13
C PRO A 309 11.45 5.41 -10.09
N SER A 310 10.76 6.42 -9.55
CA SER A 310 11.31 7.77 -9.45
C SER A 310 12.39 7.93 -8.37
N GLN A 311 12.61 6.90 -7.55
CA GLN A 311 13.63 6.87 -6.49
C GLN A 311 14.33 5.50 -6.37
N ASN A 312 14.17 4.62 -7.37
CA ASN A 312 14.71 3.26 -7.42
C ASN A 312 14.45 2.40 -6.15
N TYR A 313 13.36 2.69 -5.42
CA TYR A 313 13.13 2.19 -4.07
C TYR A 313 12.04 1.10 -4.01
N LEU A 314 12.41 -0.06 -3.46
CA LEU A 314 11.54 -1.23 -3.28
C LEU A 314 11.16 -1.39 -1.80
N SER A 315 9.88 -1.66 -1.52
CA SER A 315 9.34 -1.72 -0.15
C SER A 315 8.19 -2.72 0.01
N MET A 316 8.06 -3.31 1.21
CA MET A 316 6.90 -4.10 1.63
C MET A 316 5.84 -3.16 2.21
N MET A 317 4.59 -3.32 1.77
CA MET A 317 3.48 -2.39 2.03
C MET A 317 2.42 -2.94 3.00
N LEU A 318 2.16 -4.25 2.94
CA LEU A 318 1.09 -4.92 3.69
C LEU A 318 1.33 -6.43 3.73
N GLU A 319 1.16 -7.06 4.89
CA GLU A 319 1.01 -8.52 5.02
C GLU A 319 -0.47 -8.91 4.85
N TRP A 320 -0.76 -9.99 4.12
CA TRP A 320 -2.13 -10.40 3.82
C TRP A 320 -2.34 -11.92 3.85
N LYS A 321 -3.61 -12.32 3.94
CA LYS A 321 -4.11 -13.70 3.93
C LYS A 321 -5.55 -13.74 3.39
N SER A 322 -6.00 -14.86 2.83
CA SER A 322 -7.42 -15.08 2.47
C SER A 322 -7.95 -16.40 3.00
N ALA A 323 -8.97 -16.35 3.85
CA ALA A 323 -9.73 -17.54 4.27
C ALA A 323 -10.68 -18.06 3.16
N ALA A 324 -10.96 -17.24 2.15
CA ALA A 324 -11.77 -17.58 0.98
C ALA A 324 -10.98 -18.24 -0.17
N GLY A 325 -9.68 -18.50 0.02
CA GLY A 325 -8.80 -19.07 -0.99
C GLY A 325 -8.39 -18.11 -2.11
N GLN A 326 -8.74 -16.82 -2.01
CA GLN A 326 -8.53 -15.84 -3.09
C GLN A 326 -7.21 -15.08 -2.97
N GLN A 327 -6.72 -14.59 -4.11
CA GLN A 327 -5.61 -13.64 -4.16
C GLN A 327 -6.14 -12.21 -4.00
N PRO A 328 -5.35 -11.26 -3.46
CA PRO A 328 -5.70 -9.85 -3.46
C PRO A 328 -5.91 -9.35 -4.89
N ILE A 329 -6.86 -8.42 -5.09
CA ILE A 329 -7.10 -7.77 -6.38
C ILE A 329 -7.13 -6.26 -6.23
N TRP A 330 -6.86 -5.55 -7.33
CA TRP A 330 -7.05 -4.10 -7.41
C TRP A 330 -8.38 -3.79 -8.08
N GLN A 331 -9.25 -3.07 -7.39
CA GLN A 331 -10.61 -2.75 -7.84
C GLN A 331 -11.05 -1.41 -7.25
N GLU A 332 -11.70 -0.58 -8.07
CA GLU A 332 -12.37 0.64 -7.60
C GLU A 332 -13.63 0.29 -6.81
N VAL A 333 -13.68 0.74 -5.55
CA VAL A 333 -14.78 0.52 -4.60
C VAL A 333 -15.37 1.84 -4.09
N THR A 334 -14.54 2.83 -3.71
CA THR A 334 -15.04 4.11 -3.15
C THR A 334 -15.33 5.21 -4.19
N GLY A 335 -15.40 4.84 -5.48
CA GLY A 335 -15.65 5.76 -6.60
C GLY A 335 -14.59 6.85 -6.79
N GLY A 336 -13.41 6.66 -6.19
CA GLY A 336 -12.30 7.61 -6.21
C GLY A 336 -11.47 7.64 -7.50
N LYS A 337 -11.81 6.83 -8.51
CA LYS A 337 -11.06 6.56 -9.76
C LYS A 337 -9.72 5.84 -9.58
N ASP A 338 -9.00 6.09 -8.49
CA ASP A 338 -7.88 5.24 -8.07
C ASP A 338 -8.43 3.93 -7.48
N PRO A 339 -7.95 2.75 -7.92
CA PRO A 339 -8.42 1.47 -7.42
C PRO A 339 -7.83 1.15 -6.04
N GLU A 340 -8.65 0.59 -5.16
CA GLU A 340 -8.25 0.06 -3.86
C GLU A 340 -7.76 -1.40 -3.96
N LEU A 341 -6.96 -1.82 -2.98
CA LEU A 341 -6.60 -3.23 -2.83
C LEU A 341 -7.70 -3.93 -2.01
N LEU A 342 -8.38 -4.87 -2.64
CA LEU A 342 -9.39 -5.75 -2.03
C LEU A 342 -8.74 -7.08 -1.60
N ILE A 343 -8.93 -7.46 -0.35
CA ILE A 343 -8.55 -8.77 0.19
C ILE A 343 -9.81 -9.44 0.77
N GLU A 344 -10.31 -10.46 0.09
CA GLU A 344 -11.44 -11.27 0.56
C GLU A 344 -11.01 -12.27 1.63
N GLN A 345 -11.79 -12.36 2.71
CA GLN A 345 -11.62 -13.27 3.84
C GLN A 345 -12.95 -13.94 4.24
N THR A 346 -13.95 -13.91 3.36
CA THR A 346 -15.27 -14.55 3.50
C THR A 346 -15.19 -16.00 3.97
N ILE A 347 -16.07 -16.40 4.89
CA ILE A 347 -16.18 -17.80 5.37
C ILE A 347 -17.64 -18.21 5.45
N GLY A 348 -18.02 -19.17 4.61
CA GLY A 348 -19.43 -19.59 4.50
C GLY A 348 -20.28 -18.44 3.99
N LEU A 349 -21.35 -18.10 4.73
CA LEU A 349 -22.23 -16.98 4.39
C LEU A 349 -21.75 -15.63 4.95
N GLU A 350 -20.71 -15.59 5.78
CA GLU A 350 -20.21 -14.33 6.37
C GLU A 350 -19.25 -13.59 5.41
N PRO A 351 -19.65 -12.45 4.80
CA PRO A 351 -18.75 -11.65 3.99
C PRO A 351 -17.75 -10.89 4.87
N GLN A 352 -16.47 -10.99 4.54
CA GLN A 352 -15.41 -10.27 5.24
C GLN A 352 -14.40 -9.76 4.21
N PHE A 353 -14.39 -8.45 3.93
CA PHE A 353 -13.48 -7.84 2.97
C PHE A 353 -12.65 -6.75 3.64
N SER A 354 -11.33 -6.83 3.51
CA SER A 354 -10.42 -5.76 3.91
C SER A 354 -10.04 -4.94 2.68
N ILE A 355 -10.32 -3.63 2.73
CA ILE A 355 -10.16 -2.71 1.61
C ILE A 355 -9.13 -1.65 1.98
N TYR A 356 -8.07 -1.51 1.17
CA TYR A 356 -6.96 -0.61 1.46
C TYR A 356 -6.81 0.45 0.36
N GLN A 357 -6.82 1.72 0.77
CA GLN A 357 -6.56 2.87 -0.09
C GLN A 357 -5.07 3.19 -0.12
N VAL A 358 -4.56 3.59 -1.29
CA VAL A 358 -3.23 4.20 -1.41
C VAL A 358 -3.30 5.62 -0.89
N GLN A 359 -2.57 5.91 0.19
CA GLN A 359 -2.54 7.24 0.80
C GLN A 359 -1.12 7.83 0.79
N PRO A 360 -0.93 9.14 0.51
CA PRO A 360 0.39 9.75 0.42
C PRO A 360 1.04 9.93 1.80
N LEU A 361 2.30 9.52 1.91
CA LEU A 361 3.17 9.79 3.07
C LEU A 361 4.16 10.91 2.76
N LYS A 362 4.42 11.75 3.76
CA LYS A 362 5.39 12.86 3.65
C LYS A 362 6.79 12.38 4.06
N PHE A 363 7.81 12.83 3.34
CA PHE A 363 9.23 12.73 3.71
C PHE A 363 9.83 11.31 3.85
N ILE A 364 9.45 10.36 2.97
CA ILE A 364 10.09 9.02 2.89
C ILE A 364 10.33 8.56 1.44
N PRO A 365 11.25 7.59 1.17
CA PRO A 365 11.63 7.18 -0.18
C PRO A 365 10.53 6.50 -1.02
N ASN A 366 9.54 5.90 -0.35
CA ASN A 366 8.29 5.51 -0.97
C ASN A 366 7.16 6.40 -0.39
N PRO A 367 6.76 7.49 -1.05
CA PRO A 367 5.86 8.51 -0.48
C PRO A 367 4.38 8.09 -0.45
N ILE A 368 4.09 6.80 -0.26
CA ILE A 368 2.74 6.23 -0.12
C ILE A 368 2.70 5.10 0.92
N GLN A 369 1.51 4.81 1.44
CA GLN A 369 1.18 3.63 2.24
C GLN A 369 -0.14 3.00 1.81
N LEU A 370 -0.42 1.78 2.29
CA LEU A 370 -1.74 1.15 2.22
C LEU A 370 -2.47 1.34 3.55
N THR A 371 -3.49 2.19 3.58
CA THR A 371 -4.33 2.40 4.77
C THR A 371 -5.64 1.63 4.61
N ALA A 372 -5.99 0.79 5.59
CA ALA A 372 -7.30 0.13 5.61
C ALA A 372 -8.42 1.15 5.83
N ILE A 373 -9.55 0.99 5.13
CA ILE A 373 -10.77 1.74 5.45
C ILE A 373 -11.32 1.15 6.76
N SER A 374 -11.10 1.85 7.88
CA SER A 374 -11.57 1.44 9.20
C SER A 374 -12.92 2.07 9.56
N LEU A 375 -13.72 1.36 10.35
CA LEU A 375 -14.99 1.81 10.93
C LEU A 375 -14.88 2.15 12.42
N ASP A 376 -13.70 1.96 13.02
CA ASP A 376 -13.46 2.25 14.44
C ASP A 376 -13.20 3.74 14.71
N GLU A 377 -12.65 4.45 13.73
CA GLU A 377 -12.39 5.89 13.80
C GLU A 377 -13.62 6.69 13.35
N THR A 378 -14.02 7.67 14.18
CA THR A 378 -15.19 8.51 13.94
C THR A 378 -14.79 9.89 13.41
N PHE A 379 -15.09 10.17 12.14
CA PHE A 379 -14.74 11.42 11.45
C PHE A 379 -15.88 12.45 11.37
N LEU A 380 -17.08 12.12 11.84
CA LEU A 380 -18.18 13.07 12.10
C LEU A 380 -18.64 12.98 13.56
N ASP A 381 -18.84 14.14 14.19
CA ASP A 381 -19.60 14.20 15.44
C ASP A 381 -21.11 14.24 15.14
N ASN A 382 -21.69 13.06 14.96
CA ASN A 382 -23.13 12.89 14.75
C ASN A 382 -23.59 11.54 15.33
N TYR A 383 -24.78 11.52 15.94
CA TYR A 383 -25.34 10.31 16.56
C TYR A 383 -25.60 9.21 15.53
N ASN A 384 -26.37 9.49 14.48
CA ASN A 384 -26.76 8.52 13.44
C ASN A 384 -25.54 7.95 12.69
N TYR A 385 -24.47 8.75 12.53
CA TYR A 385 -23.19 8.28 12.00
C TYR A 385 -22.48 7.30 12.96
N ARG A 386 -22.34 7.64 14.25
CA ARG A 386 -21.78 6.71 15.25
C ARG A 386 -22.60 5.42 15.38
N GLN A 387 -23.92 5.54 15.26
CA GLN A 387 -24.88 4.45 15.24
C GLN A 387 -24.68 3.53 14.01
N ALA A 388 -24.61 4.10 12.81
CA ALA A 388 -24.29 3.36 11.58
C ALA A 388 -22.93 2.64 11.68
N LEU A 389 -21.88 3.29 12.21
CA LEU A 389 -20.58 2.66 12.45
C LEU A 389 -20.63 1.55 13.54
N ARG A 390 -21.57 1.61 14.49
CA ARG A 390 -21.78 0.54 15.49
C ARG A 390 -22.45 -0.68 14.86
N LEU A 391 -23.54 -0.46 14.12
CA LEU A 391 -24.25 -1.51 13.38
C LEU A 391 -23.33 -2.19 12.34
N ALA A 392 -22.62 -1.40 11.52
CA ALA A 392 -21.71 -1.92 10.51
C ALA A 392 -20.58 -2.79 11.12
N ARG A 393 -19.96 -2.37 12.23
CA ARG A 393 -18.94 -3.18 12.92
C ARG A 393 -19.47 -4.44 13.57
N SER A 394 -20.76 -4.52 13.88
CA SER A 394 -21.39 -5.78 14.29
C SER A 394 -21.66 -6.72 13.10
N GLY A 395 -21.59 -6.20 11.86
CA GLY A 395 -21.93 -6.90 10.62
C GLY A 395 -23.35 -6.65 10.12
N LEU A 396 -24.07 -5.66 10.68
CA LEU A 396 -25.41 -5.24 10.22
C LEU A 396 -25.31 -4.17 9.14
N TRP A 397 -24.88 -4.59 7.95
CA TRP A 397 -24.49 -3.71 6.87
C TRP A 397 -25.66 -2.94 6.24
N SER A 398 -26.77 -3.61 5.92
CA SER A 398 -27.96 -2.93 5.35
C SER A 398 -28.61 -1.94 6.35
N PRO A 399 -28.89 -2.31 7.62
CA PRO A 399 -29.37 -1.34 8.62
C PRO A 399 -28.43 -0.15 8.85
N ALA A 400 -27.11 -0.37 8.82
CA ALA A 400 -26.14 0.72 8.87
C ALA A 400 -26.26 1.66 7.65
N LEU A 401 -26.39 1.08 6.45
CA LEU A 401 -26.50 1.82 5.19
C LEU A 401 -27.73 2.75 5.15
N ASP A 402 -28.86 2.25 5.63
CA ASP A 402 -30.14 2.98 5.64
C ASP A 402 -30.14 4.17 6.62
N LEU A 403 -29.29 4.15 7.66
CA LEU A 403 -29.07 5.31 8.54
C LEU A 403 -28.12 6.36 7.92
N ILE A 404 -27.04 5.92 7.28
CA ILE A 404 -25.97 6.83 6.80
C ILE A 404 -26.31 7.51 5.46
N LYS A 405 -27.09 6.87 4.57
CA LYS A 405 -27.54 7.46 3.30
C LYS A 405 -28.38 8.75 3.45
N PRO A 406 -29.44 8.81 4.28
CA PRO A 406 -30.17 10.06 4.49
C PRO A 406 -29.32 11.12 5.22
N LEU A 407 -28.39 10.71 6.08
CA LEU A 407 -27.44 11.62 6.72
C LEU A 407 -26.52 12.30 5.70
N LYS A 408 -25.93 11.54 4.76
CA LYS A 408 -25.14 12.10 3.63
C LYS A 408 -25.94 13.13 2.85
N LYS A 409 -27.19 12.80 2.49
CA LYS A 409 -28.09 13.73 1.79
C LYS A 409 -28.29 15.03 2.58
N ASN A 410 -28.62 14.94 3.87
CA ASN A 410 -28.86 16.12 4.71
C ASN A 410 -27.61 16.98 4.94
N ILE A 411 -26.42 16.39 5.08
CA ILE A 411 -25.17 17.16 5.19
C ILE A 411 -24.82 17.84 3.86
N VAL A 412 -24.90 17.12 2.74
CA VAL A 412 -24.53 17.66 1.41
C VAL A 412 -25.53 18.71 0.91
N SER A 413 -26.82 18.59 1.25
CA SER A 413 -27.83 19.63 0.97
C SER A 413 -27.75 20.84 1.92
N GLY A 414 -26.87 20.85 2.92
CA GLY A 414 -26.73 21.96 3.88
C GLY A 414 -27.79 22.01 4.98
N ASN A 415 -28.66 20.99 5.09
CA ASN A 415 -29.71 20.91 6.12
C ASN A 415 -29.15 20.78 7.55
N ILE A 416 -27.89 20.35 7.69
CA ILE A 416 -27.20 20.25 8.98
C ILE A 416 -25.97 21.15 8.95
N ALA A 417 -26.07 22.31 9.61
CA ALA A 417 -24.98 23.26 9.73
C ALA A 417 -23.74 22.65 10.44
N ASN A 418 -22.57 23.21 10.15
CA ASN A 418 -21.27 22.88 10.74
C ASN A 418 -20.70 21.46 10.50
N LEU A 419 -21.46 20.51 9.95
CA LEU A 419 -20.92 19.24 9.45
C LEU A 419 -20.39 19.38 8.01
N ARG A 420 -19.38 18.57 7.67
CA ARG A 420 -18.81 18.50 6.31
C ARG A 420 -18.56 17.05 5.92
N TRP A 421 -19.08 16.64 4.77
CA TRP A 421 -18.85 15.29 4.22
C TRP A 421 -17.43 15.21 3.64
N SER A 422 -16.54 14.43 4.26
CA SER A 422 -15.15 14.26 3.83
C SER A 422 -14.96 13.01 2.98
N THR A 423 -13.82 12.91 2.28
CA THR A 423 -13.44 11.71 1.52
C THR A 423 -13.28 10.46 2.38
N VAL A 424 -12.85 10.61 3.64
CA VAL A 424 -12.72 9.48 4.59
C VAL A 424 -14.10 8.98 5.05
N VAL A 425 -15.02 9.91 5.32
CA VAL A 425 -16.42 9.57 5.64
C VAL A 425 -17.11 8.93 4.43
N GLN A 426 -16.81 9.39 3.22
CA GLN A 426 -17.27 8.77 1.97
C GLN A 426 -16.73 7.33 1.84
N ALA A 427 -15.45 7.10 2.07
CA ALA A 427 -14.85 5.76 2.01
C ALA A 427 -15.50 4.78 3.01
N GLN A 428 -15.85 5.25 4.23
CA GLN A 428 -16.59 4.45 5.21
C GLN A 428 -18.02 4.12 4.76
N LEU A 429 -18.75 5.08 4.17
CA LEU A 429 -20.05 4.82 3.57
C LEU A 429 -19.94 3.76 2.48
N ASP A 430 -18.95 3.88 1.60
CA ASP A 430 -18.83 3.01 0.43
C ASP A 430 -18.37 1.59 0.83
N LEU A 431 -17.58 1.45 1.91
CA LEU A 431 -17.29 0.16 2.55
C LEU A 431 -18.56 -0.51 3.11
N ILE A 432 -19.46 0.28 3.72
CA ILE A 432 -20.76 -0.20 4.21
C ILE A 432 -21.66 -0.59 3.03
N GLU A 433 -21.73 0.24 1.98
CA GLU A 433 -22.53 -0.04 0.78
C GLU A 433 -22.03 -1.28 0.04
N PHE A 434 -20.72 -1.50 -0.05
CA PHE A 434 -20.11 -2.69 -0.62
C PHE A 434 -20.55 -3.97 0.11
N HIS A 435 -20.43 -4.01 1.43
CA HIS A 435 -20.84 -5.18 2.21
C HIS A 435 -22.37 -5.37 2.22
N ALA A 436 -23.14 -4.29 2.37
CA ALA A 436 -24.60 -4.34 2.35
C ALA A 436 -25.15 -4.86 1.02
N LYS A 437 -24.50 -4.52 -0.11
CA LYS A 437 -24.85 -5.10 -1.42
C LYS A 437 -24.66 -6.62 -1.44
N ILE A 438 -23.64 -7.14 -0.76
CA ILE A 438 -23.36 -8.58 -0.69
C ILE A 438 -24.36 -9.28 0.27
N THR A 439 -24.54 -8.79 1.49
CA THR A 439 -25.49 -9.39 2.44
C THR A 439 -26.92 -9.34 1.94
N LYS A 440 -27.33 -8.24 1.31
CA LYS A 440 -28.67 -8.12 0.70
C LYS A 440 -28.85 -9.08 -0.47
N ALA A 441 -27.84 -9.27 -1.31
CA ALA A 441 -27.88 -10.25 -2.39
C ALA A 441 -27.94 -11.70 -1.87
N GLN A 442 -27.25 -12.00 -0.76
CA GLN A 442 -27.36 -13.29 -0.07
C GLN A 442 -28.77 -13.49 0.51
N ALA A 443 -29.32 -12.52 1.24
CA ALA A 443 -30.61 -12.66 1.91
C ALA A 443 -31.80 -12.84 0.95
N ILE A 444 -31.76 -12.24 -0.25
CA ILE A 444 -32.80 -12.40 -1.28
C ILE A 444 -32.55 -13.56 -2.26
N ALA A 445 -31.49 -14.34 -2.07
CA ALA A 445 -31.18 -15.49 -2.94
C ALA A 445 -32.16 -16.65 -2.71
N ALA A 446 -32.34 -17.48 -3.74
CA ALA A 446 -33.03 -18.76 -3.62
C ALA A 446 -32.09 -19.77 -2.92
N TRP A 447 -32.38 -20.10 -1.66
CA TRP A 447 -31.57 -21.02 -0.85
C TRP A 447 -32.03 -22.47 -0.99
N ALA A 448 -31.11 -23.41 -0.76
CA ALA A 448 -31.40 -24.84 -0.82
C ALA A 448 -32.11 -25.37 0.45
N SER A 449 -32.15 -24.59 1.53
CA SER A 449 -32.81 -24.92 2.80
C SER A 449 -33.31 -23.67 3.52
N PRO A 450 -34.40 -23.75 4.31
CA PRO A 450 -34.86 -22.65 5.14
C PRO A 450 -33.82 -22.18 6.17
N SER A 451 -32.96 -23.08 6.66
CA SER A 451 -31.90 -22.75 7.62
C SER A 451 -30.90 -21.75 7.03
N GLN A 452 -30.46 -21.96 5.78
CA GLN A 452 -29.57 -21.05 5.06
C GLN A 452 -30.24 -19.71 4.78
N GLN A 453 -31.53 -19.70 4.44
CA GLN A 453 -32.29 -18.47 4.22
C GLN A 453 -32.45 -17.66 5.51
N VAL A 454 -32.76 -18.30 6.63
CA VAL A 454 -32.77 -17.68 7.96
C VAL A 454 -31.40 -17.07 8.27
N LEU A 455 -30.29 -17.80 8.07
CA LEU A 455 -28.95 -17.28 8.33
C LEU A 455 -28.59 -16.08 7.45
N ALA A 456 -28.88 -16.15 6.14
CA ALA A 456 -28.61 -15.04 5.21
C ALA A 456 -29.40 -13.78 5.58
N SER A 457 -30.68 -13.92 5.94
CA SER A 457 -31.51 -12.83 6.44
C SER A 457 -30.99 -12.25 7.77
N LEU A 458 -30.59 -13.09 8.73
CA LEU A 458 -30.00 -12.64 10.01
C LEU A 458 -28.64 -11.94 9.82
N ILE A 459 -27.87 -12.31 8.79
CA ILE A 459 -26.61 -11.63 8.43
C ILE A 459 -26.89 -10.24 7.81
N ASP A 460 -27.92 -10.08 6.95
CA ASP A 460 -28.32 -8.79 6.39
C ASP A 460 -29.07 -7.89 7.40
N GLY A 461 -29.52 -8.42 8.54
CA GLY A 461 -30.34 -7.71 9.53
C GLY A 461 -31.84 -7.72 9.25
N ARG A 462 -32.31 -8.69 8.45
CA ARG A 462 -33.72 -8.94 8.09
C ARG A 462 -34.42 -9.79 9.14
N TRP A 463 -34.58 -9.22 10.33
CA TRP A 463 -35.12 -9.93 11.50
C TRP A 463 -36.56 -10.41 11.27
N THR A 464 -37.40 -9.61 10.62
CA THR A 464 -38.80 -9.95 10.31
C THR A 464 -38.88 -11.00 9.22
N GLU A 465 -38.18 -10.84 8.09
CA GLU A 465 -38.22 -11.83 7.01
C GLU A 465 -37.60 -13.17 7.42
N ALA A 466 -36.55 -13.17 8.26
CA ALA A 466 -36.04 -14.40 8.87
C ALA A 466 -37.11 -15.09 9.73
N LEU A 467 -37.89 -14.30 10.48
CA LEU A 467 -38.92 -14.82 11.39
C LEU A 467 -40.11 -15.41 10.64
N GLU A 468 -40.46 -14.83 9.50
CA GLU A 468 -41.45 -15.39 8.56
C GLU A 468 -41.00 -16.73 7.99
N VAL A 469 -39.73 -16.85 7.56
CA VAL A 469 -39.18 -18.13 7.07
C VAL A 469 -39.21 -19.21 8.15
N LEU A 470 -38.87 -18.87 9.41
CA LEU A 470 -39.00 -19.79 10.55
C LEU A 470 -40.46 -20.20 10.79
N LYS A 471 -41.39 -19.24 10.86
CA LYS A 471 -42.83 -19.50 11.07
C LYS A 471 -43.45 -20.36 9.96
N ASN A 472 -42.97 -20.21 8.72
CA ASN A 472 -43.46 -20.91 7.53
C ASN A 472 -42.75 -22.26 7.24
N SER A 473 -41.79 -22.70 8.06
CA SER A 473 -40.99 -23.93 7.83
C SER A 473 -41.18 -25.01 8.92
N PRO A 474 -42.41 -25.52 9.15
CA PRO A 474 -42.66 -26.57 10.12
C PRO A 474 -41.96 -27.88 9.70
N GLY A 475 -40.86 -28.21 10.40
CA GLY A 475 -40.02 -29.38 10.13
C GLY A 475 -38.52 -29.09 10.21
N ASN A 476 -38.07 -27.89 9.80
CA ASN A 476 -36.64 -27.50 9.83
C ASN A 476 -36.18 -26.93 11.17
N GLN A 477 -36.98 -27.09 12.23
CA GLN A 477 -36.78 -26.45 13.54
C GLN A 477 -35.46 -26.88 14.21
N GLN A 478 -35.16 -28.19 14.24
CA GLN A 478 -33.90 -28.70 14.79
C GLN A 478 -32.68 -28.29 13.95
N GLU A 479 -32.84 -28.17 12.62
CA GLU A 479 -31.78 -27.66 11.73
C GLU A 479 -31.46 -26.20 12.05
N ILE A 480 -32.49 -25.37 12.23
CA ILE A 480 -32.36 -23.96 12.61
C ILE A 480 -31.79 -23.83 14.03
N ALA A 481 -32.23 -24.64 15.00
CA ALA A 481 -31.67 -24.65 16.35
C ALA A 481 -30.16 -25.01 16.37
N ASN A 482 -29.75 -26.00 15.57
CA ASN A 482 -28.33 -26.35 15.38
C ASN A 482 -27.53 -25.22 14.70
N LEU A 483 -28.14 -24.53 13.74
CA LEU A 483 -27.55 -23.37 13.08
C LEU A 483 -27.35 -22.18 14.03
N LEU A 484 -28.38 -21.86 14.84
CA LEU A 484 -28.31 -20.83 15.88
C LEU A 484 -27.25 -21.16 16.94
N ARG A 485 -27.11 -22.43 17.32
CA ARG A 485 -26.09 -22.87 18.29
C ARG A 485 -24.66 -22.75 17.73
N SER A 486 -24.45 -23.11 16.46
CA SER A 486 -23.12 -23.07 15.81
C SER A 486 -22.69 -21.66 15.37
N ASN A 487 -23.63 -20.76 15.07
CA ASN A 487 -23.34 -19.37 14.66
C ASN A 487 -23.64 -18.33 15.76
N GLY A 488 -24.13 -18.79 16.92
CA GLY A 488 -24.74 -17.97 17.97
C GLY A 488 -23.95 -16.73 18.34
N GLY A 489 -22.67 -16.86 18.69
CA GLY A 489 -21.81 -15.73 19.06
C GLY A 489 -21.74 -14.61 18.00
N ARG A 490 -21.83 -14.92 16.70
CA ARG A 490 -21.81 -13.90 15.63
C ARG A 490 -23.16 -13.22 15.45
N ILE A 491 -24.26 -13.99 15.53
CA ILE A 491 -25.63 -13.46 15.42
C ILE A 491 -25.98 -12.65 16.68
N LYS A 492 -25.56 -13.12 17.86
CA LYS A 492 -25.71 -12.46 19.16
C LYS A 492 -25.01 -11.11 19.22
N ASN A 493 -23.83 -10.96 18.60
CA ASN A 493 -23.16 -9.66 18.48
C ASN A 493 -23.95 -8.66 17.61
N ARG A 494 -24.58 -9.13 16.52
CA ARG A 494 -25.49 -8.31 15.69
C ARG A 494 -26.76 -7.94 16.45
N LEU A 495 -27.40 -8.92 17.07
CA LEU A 495 -28.60 -8.73 17.89
C LEU A 495 -28.36 -7.71 19.01
N ASN A 496 -27.26 -7.83 19.75
CA ASN A 496 -26.91 -6.88 20.82
C ASN A 496 -26.73 -5.46 20.27
N ALA A 497 -26.11 -5.31 19.09
CA ALA A 497 -26.00 -4.02 18.43
C ALA A 497 -27.37 -3.47 17.98
N ALA A 498 -28.27 -4.30 17.45
CA ALA A 498 -29.61 -3.90 17.06
C ALA A 498 -30.50 -3.52 18.27
N LEU A 499 -30.47 -4.30 19.35
CA LEU A 499 -31.23 -4.05 20.58
C LEU A 499 -30.78 -2.76 21.30
N LEU A 500 -29.50 -2.37 21.17
CA LEU A 500 -29.01 -1.10 21.68
C LEU A 500 -29.59 0.13 20.96
N GLU A 501 -30.06 -0.04 19.72
CA GLU A 501 -30.73 1.04 18.96
C GLU A 501 -32.26 0.96 19.05
N ASN A 502 -32.82 -0.24 18.92
CA ASN A 502 -34.26 -0.51 18.83
C ASN A 502 -34.73 -1.49 19.94
N PRO A 503 -34.58 -1.16 21.24
CA PRO A 503 -34.86 -2.08 22.35
C PRO A 503 -36.33 -2.50 22.46
N GLU A 504 -37.24 -1.81 21.78
CA GLU A 504 -38.67 -2.08 21.75
C GLU A 504 -39.08 -3.06 20.62
N GLN A 505 -38.20 -3.35 19.66
CA GLN A 505 -38.54 -4.16 18.49
C GLN A 505 -38.81 -5.63 18.86
N LEU A 506 -40.03 -6.11 18.55
CA LEU A 506 -40.51 -7.44 18.89
C LEU A 506 -39.67 -8.57 18.26
N GLU A 507 -39.28 -8.44 16.99
CA GLU A 507 -38.51 -9.50 16.32
C GLU A 507 -37.11 -9.67 16.90
N LEU A 508 -36.50 -8.59 17.41
CA LEU A 508 -35.21 -8.69 18.11
C LEU A 508 -35.35 -9.46 19.42
N LYS A 509 -36.39 -9.17 20.22
CA LYS A 509 -36.70 -9.91 21.45
C LYS A 509 -37.00 -11.38 21.16
N THR A 510 -37.73 -11.64 20.08
CA THR A 510 -38.02 -13.00 19.59
C THR A 510 -36.73 -13.74 19.24
N TRP A 511 -35.89 -13.17 18.38
CA TRP A 511 -34.62 -13.79 17.97
C TRP A 511 -33.63 -13.97 19.12
N GLY A 512 -33.54 -13.02 20.06
CA GLY A 512 -32.74 -13.18 21.25
C GLY A 512 -33.20 -14.34 22.13
N THR A 513 -34.51 -14.47 22.34
CA THR A 513 -35.08 -15.60 23.07
C THR A 513 -34.74 -16.93 22.38
N LEU A 514 -34.87 -17.00 21.04
CA LEU A 514 -34.54 -18.20 20.26
C LEU A 514 -33.04 -18.53 20.31
N ILE A 515 -32.14 -17.55 20.18
CA ILE A 515 -30.68 -17.76 20.26
C ILE A 515 -30.28 -18.25 21.65
N ILE A 516 -30.75 -17.60 22.71
CA ILE A 516 -30.44 -18.02 24.10
C ILE A 516 -31.01 -19.41 24.38
N ALA A 517 -32.17 -19.78 23.82
CA ALA A 517 -32.72 -21.12 23.98
C ALA A 517 -31.90 -22.19 23.23
N ALA A 518 -31.44 -21.90 22.02
CA ALA A 518 -30.59 -22.81 21.25
C ALA A 518 -29.19 -22.99 21.88
N GLU A 519 -28.61 -21.92 22.44
CA GLU A 519 -27.30 -21.95 23.12
C GLU A 519 -27.36 -22.50 24.55
N ASN A 520 -28.40 -22.18 25.33
CA ASN A 520 -28.41 -22.34 26.79
C ASN A 520 -29.71 -22.96 27.37
N GLY A 521 -30.67 -23.34 26.53
CA GLY A 521 -31.92 -23.99 26.94
C GLY A 521 -33.05 -23.03 27.32
N ARG A 522 -34.29 -23.53 27.19
CA ARG A 522 -35.56 -22.77 27.33
C ARG A 522 -35.63 -21.88 28.56
N ASN A 523 -35.24 -22.36 29.75
CA ASN A 523 -35.33 -21.59 30.99
C ASN A 523 -34.42 -20.35 31.00
N ARG A 524 -33.22 -20.43 30.39
CA ARG A 524 -32.32 -19.27 30.27
C ARG A 524 -32.90 -18.20 29.35
N ALA A 525 -33.63 -18.62 28.31
CA ALA A 525 -34.26 -17.72 27.36
C ALA A 525 -35.46 -16.99 27.95
N ILE A 526 -36.27 -17.66 28.76
CA ILE A 526 -37.39 -17.04 29.49
C ILE A 526 -36.87 -15.94 30.42
N ASN A 527 -35.85 -16.25 31.25
CA ASN A 527 -35.23 -15.27 32.12
C ASN A 527 -34.64 -14.08 31.34
N TRP A 528 -33.96 -14.33 30.22
CA TRP A 528 -33.42 -13.27 29.35
C TRP A 528 -34.52 -12.40 28.74
N LEU A 529 -35.67 -12.98 28.35
CA LEU A 529 -36.82 -12.24 27.85
C LEU A 529 -37.44 -11.34 28.93
N ASP A 530 -37.52 -11.84 30.16
CA ASP A 530 -38.02 -11.10 31.33
C ASP A 530 -37.07 -9.96 31.76
N GLU A 531 -35.79 -10.00 31.37
CA GLU A 531 -34.84 -8.90 31.49
C GLU A 531 -35.00 -7.81 30.39
N GLN A 532 -35.77 -8.06 29.32
CA GLN A 532 -35.89 -7.09 28.21
C GLN A 532 -36.87 -5.95 28.52
N PRO A 533 -36.50 -4.68 28.24
CA PRO A 533 -37.34 -3.53 28.56
C PRO A 533 -38.61 -3.49 27.70
N LYS A 534 -39.73 -3.07 28.32
CA LYS A 534 -41.01 -2.81 27.64
C LYS A 534 -41.51 -3.98 26.78
N THR A 535 -41.48 -5.20 27.31
CA THR A 535 -42.13 -6.36 26.69
C THR A 535 -43.53 -6.49 27.27
N ASP A 536 -44.58 -6.34 26.45
CA ASP A 536 -45.96 -6.47 26.94
C ASP A 536 -46.38 -7.93 27.12
N GLN A 537 -47.52 -8.18 27.78
CA GLN A 537 -47.97 -9.53 28.10
C GLN A 537 -48.35 -10.36 26.86
N LYS A 538 -48.87 -9.72 25.80
CA LYS A 538 -49.28 -10.36 24.55
C LYS A 538 -48.04 -10.69 23.71
N ASP A 539 -47.11 -9.75 23.57
CA ASP A 539 -45.82 -9.96 22.92
C ASP A 539 -45.05 -11.10 23.59
N ARG A 540 -45.02 -11.12 24.93
CA ARG A 540 -44.43 -12.21 25.72
C ARG A 540 -45.10 -13.55 25.44
N GLN A 541 -46.43 -13.58 25.30
CA GLN A 541 -47.16 -14.81 24.95
C GLN A 541 -46.82 -15.31 23.54
N GLU A 542 -46.74 -14.43 22.52
CA GLU A 542 -46.37 -14.84 21.16
C GLU A 542 -44.93 -15.41 21.11
N ILE A 543 -43.97 -14.75 21.76
CA ILE A 543 -42.58 -15.23 21.82
C ILE A 543 -42.51 -16.61 22.49
N LEU A 544 -43.22 -16.82 23.59
CA LEU A 544 -43.22 -18.10 24.31
C LEU A 544 -43.92 -19.21 23.52
N GLU A 545 -45.01 -18.91 22.82
CA GLU A 545 -45.63 -19.87 21.90
C GLU A 545 -44.69 -20.28 20.77
N LEU A 546 -43.95 -19.33 20.18
CA LEU A 546 -42.98 -19.65 19.13
C LEU A 546 -41.79 -20.45 19.68
N LEU A 547 -41.28 -20.08 20.86
CA LEU A 547 -40.20 -20.79 21.55
C LEU A 547 -40.55 -22.27 21.84
N LEU A 548 -41.78 -22.53 22.30
CA LEU A 548 -42.29 -23.90 22.50
C LEU A 548 -42.34 -24.68 21.17
N LYS A 549 -42.72 -24.03 20.08
CA LYS A 549 -42.91 -24.66 18.75
C LYS A 549 -41.63 -24.81 17.93
N SER A 550 -40.50 -24.23 18.33
CA SER A 550 -39.30 -24.12 17.46
C SER A 550 -38.00 -24.64 18.05
N ILE A 551 -37.90 -24.88 19.36
CA ILE A 551 -36.67 -25.35 20.02
C ILE A 551 -37.02 -26.42 21.06
N GLU A 552 -36.88 -27.68 20.64
CA GLU A 552 -36.81 -28.93 21.44
C GLU A 552 -35.72 -29.84 20.87
#